data_AF-A0A127Q3D8-F1
#
_entry.id   AF-A0A127Q3D8-F1
#
_cell.length_a   1.000
_cell.length_b   1.000
_cell.length_c   1.000
_cell.angle_alpha   90.00
_cell.angle_beta   90.00
_cell.angle_gamma   90.00
#
_symmetry.space_group_name_H-M   'P 1'
#
loop_
_entity.id
_entity.type
_entity.pdbx_description
1 polymer ?
#
loop_
_entity_poly.entity_id
_entity_poly.type
_entity_poly.pdbx_seq_one_letter_code
_entity_poly.pdbx_strand_id
1 'polypeptide(L)'
;MKTTVCNTLLLGLIGGLLAGCSDGGSSGAATATSLKQVSATVKSSVPICAPAWSASAVYTGGNQASYSSVNYTANWWTQGNNPSTNNGGSGSGQPWTSNGACSTTPTPTPTPTPTPTPTPTPTPTPTPTPTPTPTPTPTPTTGFVFSAYKDVTADANWNTGAMQSTITGTSQPVTTAMPAHNNVLTWAFATGGCGSETWAGITPAMIATNVQAFVAAGKKYIVSTGGAAGSFTCTSDAGFDTFINTYSSANLVGIDFDIEDGQSQSDINNLVARVAAAQVKYPNLRFSFTIATLATSQSGSSVAVDMGSASPNPLGSMGIAVMQAIQSAGLKNYYVNLMAMDYGSATAVNCVLSGGVCQMGQSAIQAAMDFRGFYKVPYSQIELTPMIGANDTAGETFTLADTDTLSAWAKANGLAGLHHWSFDRDTGVTYTNRFISDLGL
;
A
#
# COMPACT_ATOMS: atom_id res chain seq x y z
N MET A 1 -21.06 -54.27 27.09
CA MET A 1 -20.07 -53.78 28.08
C MET A 1 -19.91 -52.28 27.86
N LYS A 2 -20.55 -51.50 28.73
CA LYS A 2 -20.55 -50.03 28.79
C LYS A 2 -20.03 -49.66 30.17
N THR A 3 -19.13 -48.68 30.28
CA THR A 3 -19.36 -47.44 31.05
C THR A 3 -18.16 -46.49 31.00
N THR A 4 -18.51 -45.21 30.89
CA THR A 4 -17.71 -43.99 30.97
C THR A 4 -17.55 -43.55 32.44
N VAL A 5 -16.59 -42.64 32.71
CA VAL A 5 -16.67 -41.43 33.59
C VAL A 5 -15.59 -41.28 34.70
N CYS A 6 -15.02 -40.05 34.74
CA CYS A 6 -14.42 -39.21 35.81
C CYS A 6 -13.10 -39.52 36.55
N ASN A 7 -12.17 -38.57 36.39
CA ASN A 7 -11.79 -37.50 37.34
C ASN A 7 -11.35 -37.84 38.80
N THR A 8 -10.11 -37.40 39.08
CA THR A 8 -9.54 -36.78 40.30
C THR A 8 -9.46 -37.50 41.67
N LEU A 9 -8.24 -37.37 42.22
CA LEU A 9 -7.87 -36.98 43.60
C LEU A 9 -7.93 -38.02 44.75
N LEU A 10 -6.78 -38.23 45.40
CA LEU A 10 -6.53 -38.64 46.80
C LEU A 10 -4.98 -38.74 46.96
N LEU A 11 -4.25 -38.52 48.06
CA LEU A 11 -4.37 -37.95 49.40
C LEU A 11 -3.00 -38.21 50.09
N GLY A 12 -2.73 -37.56 51.24
CA GLY A 12 -1.70 -37.98 52.22
C GLY A 12 -0.67 -36.88 52.50
N LEU A 13 -0.69 -36.07 53.56
CA LEU A 13 -0.78 -36.21 55.04
C LEU A 13 0.53 -36.64 55.74
N ILE A 14 0.88 -35.84 56.78
CA ILE A 14 1.81 -36.05 57.92
C ILE A 14 3.31 -35.89 57.59
N GLY A 15 4.17 -35.14 58.31
CA GLY A 15 4.12 -34.41 59.59
C GLY A 15 5.54 -34.41 60.19
N GLY A 16 5.91 -33.39 61.00
CA GLY A 16 7.03 -33.53 61.97
C GLY A 16 8.05 -32.38 62.11
N LEU A 17 7.86 -31.63 63.20
CA LEU A 17 8.82 -31.37 64.30
C LEU A 17 9.87 -30.24 64.27
N LEU A 18 9.99 -29.64 65.48
CA LEU A 18 10.98 -28.72 66.10
C LEU A 18 10.75 -27.21 65.91
N ALA A 19 10.05 -26.53 66.83
CA ALA A 19 10.49 -26.02 68.16
C ALA A 19 11.42 -24.80 68.03
N GLY A 20 11.06 -23.59 68.49
CA GLY A 20 10.75 -23.17 69.87
C GLY A 20 11.83 -22.14 70.26
N CYS A 21 11.66 -21.06 71.05
CA CYS A 21 10.70 -20.66 72.09
C CYS A 21 10.63 -19.09 72.06
N SER A 22 9.57 -18.36 72.45
CA SER A 22 8.83 -18.32 73.74
C SER A 22 9.77 -17.97 74.92
N ASP A 23 9.49 -17.15 75.93
CA ASP A 23 8.41 -16.26 76.39
C ASP A 23 9.11 -15.24 77.34
N GLY A 24 8.63 -14.02 77.61
CA GLY A 24 7.63 -13.78 78.65
C GLY A 24 8.20 -13.02 79.87
N GLY A 25 7.70 -11.79 80.07
CA GLY A 25 7.47 -11.18 81.40
C GLY A 25 8.65 -10.55 82.17
N SER A 26 8.60 -9.22 82.35
CA SER A 26 8.61 -8.59 83.68
C SER A 26 8.37 -7.07 83.60
N SER A 27 7.62 -6.61 84.59
CA SER A 27 7.14 -5.28 84.91
C SER A 27 8.19 -4.16 84.93
N GLY A 28 7.87 -3.04 84.29
CA GLY A 28 8.53 -1.75 84.47
C GLY A 28 7.58 -0.62 84.08
N ALA A 29 7.08 0.12 85.08
CA ALA A 29 6.27 1.31 84.87
C ALA A 29 7.10 2.40 84.17
N ALA A 30 6.66 2.85 83.00
CA ALA A 30 7.16 4.08 82.38
C ALA A 30 6.01 4.78 81.64
N THR A 31 5.55 5.86 82.25
CA THR A 31 4.90 7.05 81.67
C THR A 31 4.36 6.93 80.24
N ALA A 32 3.03 6.90 80.13
CA ALA A 32 2.30 7.08 78.90
C ALA A 32 2.63 8.43 78.26
N THR A 33 3.34 8.39 77.13
CA THR A 33 3.37 9.50 76.17
C THR A 33 2.62 9.02 74.95
N SER A 34 1.45 9.61 74.68
CA SER A 34 0.64 9.31 73.51
C SER A 34 1.40 9.75 72.25
N LEU A 35 2.11 8.82 71.62
CA LEU A 35 2.54 8.97 70.23
C LEU A 35 1.39 8.48 69.36
N LYS A 36 0.72 9.41 68.68
CA LYS A 36 -0.18 9.10 67.58
C LYS A 36 0.60 8.28 66.54
N GLN A 37 0.28 7.00 66.44
CA GLN A 37 0.77 6.14 65.37
C GLN A 37 0.11 6.62 64.07
N VAL A 38 0.82 7.45 63.31
CA VAL A 38 0.44 7.77 61.93
C VAL A 38 0.83 6.55 61.10
N SER A 39 -0.15 5.69 60.81
CA SER A 39 -0.01 4.67 59.79
C SER A 39 0.16 5.35 58.43
N ALA A 40 1.41 5.57 58.02
CA ALA A 40 1.72 5.94 56.66
C ALA A 40 1.48 4.72 55.76
N THR A 41 0.37 4.73 55.03
CA THR A 41 0.15 3.78 53.93
C THR A 41 1.20 4.10 52.86
N VAL A 42 2.24 3.28 52.76
CA VAL A 42 3.17 3.33 51.62
C VAL A 42 2.37 2.89 50.40
N LYS A 43 1.97 3.84 49.55
CA LYS A 43 1.47 3.51 48.21
C LYS A 43 2.65 2.92 47.43
N SER A 44 2.66 1.59 47.26
CA SER A 44 3.59 0.92 46.36
C SER A 44 3.33 1.44 44.95
N SER A 45 4.23 2.28 44.43
CA SER A 45 4.16 2.78 43.07
C SER A 45 4.62 1.69 42.12
N VAL A 46 3.70 1.15 41.32
CA VAL A 46 4.03 0.23 40.23
C VAL A 46 5.00 0.93 39.26
N PRO A 47 6.14 0.32 38.88
CA PRO A 47 7.12 0.93 38.00
C PRO A 47 6.54 1.20 36.59
N ILE A 48 7.12 2.17 35.89
CA ILE A 48 6.70 2.51 34.51
C ILE A 48 7.14 1.40 33.55
N CYS A 49 6.31 1.07 32.56
CA CYS A 49 6.68 0.08 31.55
C CYS A 49 7.84 0.54 30.67
N ALA A 50 8.81 -0.35 30.45
CA ALA A 50 9.86 -0.21 29.44
C ALA A 50 9.25 -0.27 28.01
N PRO A 51 10.01 0.05 26.95
CA PRO A 51 9.54 -0.13 25.57
C PRO A 51 8.99 -1.54 25.32
N ALA A 52 7.94 -1.65 24.51
CA ALA A 52 7.29 -2.94 24.24
C ALA A 52 8.26 -3.92 23.57
N TRP A 53 8.27 -5.17 24.03
CA TRP A 53 9.09 -6.22 23.46
C TRP A 53 8.67 -6.53 22.02
N SER A 54 9.66 -6.57 21.13
CA SER A 54 9.56 -7.03 19.74
C SER A 54 10.38 -8.30 19.51
N ALA A 55 9.81 -9.27 18.77
CA ALA A 55 10.48 -10.50 18.38
C ALA A 55 11.65 -10.29 17.40
N SER A 56 11.62 -9.22 16.60
CA SER A 56 12.68 -8.89 15.63
C SER A 56 13.82 -8.07 16.22
N ALA A 57 13.63 -7.48 17.41
CA ALA A 57 14.65 -6.67 18.07
C ALA A 57 15.70 -7.53 18.77
N VAL A 58 16.95 -7.07 18.73
CA VAL A 58 18.08 -7.66 19.46
C VAL A 58 18.20 -6.95 20.82
N TYR A 59 18.29 -7.74 21.90
CA TYR A 59 18.53 -7.23 23.25
C TYR A 59 19.84 -7.80 23.78
N THR A 60 20.69 -6.94 24.33
CA THR A 60 21.93 -7.33 25.02
C THR A 60 21.76 -7.25 26.54
N GLY A 61 22.70 -7.82 27.29
CA GLY A 61 22.64 -7.89 28.75
C GLY A 61 22.37 -6.52 29.39
N GLY A 62 21.33 -6.45 30.23
CA GLY A 62 20.87 -5.24 30.91
C GLY A 62 19.78 -4.46 30.15
N ASN A 63 19.48 -4.77 28.89
CA ASN A 63 18.36 -4.14 28.18
C ASN A 63 17.01 -4.50 28.82
N GLN A 64 16.06 -3.56 28.80
CA GLN A 64 14.72 -3.76 29.35
C GLN A 64 13.66 -3.71 28.26
N ALA A 65 12.65 -4.57 28.38
CA ALA A 65 11.47 -4.55 27.53
C ALA A 65 10.23 -4.89 28.36
N SER A 66 9.06 -4.41 27.93
CA SER A 66 7.78 -4.76 28.54
C SER A 66 6.98 -5.72 27.67
N TYR A 67 6.33 -6.69 28.29
CA TYR A 67 5.38 -7.60 27.62
C TYR A 67 4.25 -7.94 28.59
N SER A 68 3.00 -7.80 28.15
CA SER A 68 1.81 -8.08 28.97
C SER A 68 1.79 -7.38 30.34
N SER A 69 2.20 -6.09 30.40
CA SER A 69 2.28 -5.28 31.62
C SER A 69 3.29 -5.78 32.67
N VAL A 70 4.34 -6.46 32.23
CA VAL A 70 5.49 -6.87 33.07
C VAL A 70 6.77 -6.38 32.41
N ASN A 71 7.69 -5.81 33.20
CA ASN A 71 9.02 -5.46 32.73
C ASN A 71 9.95 -6.67 32.86
N TYR A 72 10.85 -6.82 31.89
CA TYR A 72 11.87 -7.86 31.85
C TYR A 72 13.23 -7.24 31.55
N THR A 73 14.28 -7.82 32.14
CA THR A 73 15.69 -7.47 31.87
C THR A 73 16.36 -8.61 31.13
N ALA A 74 17.01 -8.33 30.01
CA ALA A 74 17.79 -9.30 29.27
C ALA A 74 19.05 -9.66 30.05
N ASN A 75 19.31 -10.96 30.24
CA ASN A 75 20.47 -11.46 30.96
C ASN A 75 21.73 -11.48 30.07
N TRP A 76 21.56 -11.70 28.77
CA TRP A 76 22.60 -11.67 27.73
C TRP A 76 21.95 -11.40 26.37
N TRP A 77 22.71 -11.57 25.29
CA TRP A 77 22.22 -11.41 23.91
C TRP A 77 21.03 -12.34 23.62
N THR A 78 19.90 -11.78 23.17
CA THR A 78 18.71 -12.54 22.78
C THR A 78 17.93 -11.83 21.67
N GLN A 79 17.32 -12.62 20.78
CA GLN A 79 16.41 -12.17 19.73
C GLN A 79 15.31 -13.23 19.57
N GLY A 80 14.06 -12.81 19.39
CA GLY A 80 12.93 -13.73 19.19
C GLY A 80 12.45 -14.53 20.42
N ASN A 81 13.23 -14.60 21.50
CA ASN A 81 12.79 -15.28 22.73
C ASN A 81 11.76 -14.44 23.48
N ASN A 82 10.51 -14.89 23.48
CA ASN A 82 9.41 -14.20 24.18
C ASN A 82 9.67 -14.16 25.71
N PRO A 83 9.70 -12.97 26.34
CA PRO A 83 9.98 -12.82 27.77
C PRO A 83 8.97 -13.52 28.68
N SER A 84 7.70 -13.69 28.28
CA SER A 84 6.72 -14.36 29.14
C SER A 84 6.93 -15.87 29.26
N THR A 85 7.63 -16.49 28.31
CA THR A 85 7.90 -17.94 28.28
C THR A 85 9.37 -18.31 28.43
N ASN A 86 10.28 -17.34 28.32
CA ASN A 86 11.73 -17.55 28.41
C ASN A 86 12.36 -16.67 29.50
N ASN A 87 11.79 -16.69 30.70
CA ASN A 87 12.31 -15.94 31.85
C ASN A 87 12.55 -16.82 33.09
N GLY A 88 13.47 -16.40 33.94
CA GLY A 88 13.73 -17.02 35.24
C GLY A 88 14.63 -16.15 36.13
N GLY A 89 14.82 -16.56 37.39
CA GLY A 89 15.67 -15.83 38.33
C GLY A 89 17.15 -15.84 37.90
N SER A 90 17.95 -14.93 38.45
CA SER A 90 19.39 -14.84 38.17
C SER A 90 20.06 -16.21 38.33
N GLY A 91 20.70 -16.70 37.27
CA GLY A 91 21.34 -18.03 37.21
C GLY A 91 20.49 -19.16 36.63
N SER A 92 19.24 -18.91 36.19
CA SER A 92 18.34 -19.94 35.67
C SER A 92 18.61 -20.40 34.23
N GLY A 93 19.60 -19.83 33.54
CA GLY A 93 19.86 -20.12 32.12
C GLY A 93 18.82 -19.57 31.14
N GLN A 94 17.90 -18.70 31.58
CA GLN A 94 16.90 -18.06 30.74
C GLN A 94 17.34 -16.67 30.26
N PRO A 95 17.01 -16.26 29.02
CA PRO A 95 17.46 -14.98 28.46
C PRO A 95 16.84 -13.75 29.14
N TRP A 96 15.73 -13.91 29.86
CA TRP A 96 15.06 -12.81 30.56
C TRP A 96 14.96 -13.04 32.07
N THR A 97 14.99 -11.96 32.84
CA THR A 97 14.61 -11.93 34.26
C THR A 97 13.39 -11.03 34.43
N SER A 98 12.31 -11.52 35.05
CA SER A 98 11.11 -10.71 35.33
C SER A 98 11.39 -9.68 36.44
N ASN A 99 11.08 -8.42 36.18
CA ASN A 99 11.19 -7.31 37.13
C ASN A 99 9.85 -6.96 37.80
N GLY A 100 8.77 -7.69 37.48
CA GLY A 100 7.44 -7.47 38.03
C GLY A 100 6.54 -6.56 37.18
N ALA A 101 5.30 -6.38 37.66
CA ALA A 101 4.27 -5.63 36.95
C ALA A 101 4.67 -4.16 36.72
N CYS A 102 4.25 -3.60 35.60
CA CYS A 102 4.46 -2.21 35.22
C CYS A 102 3.14 -1.52 34.81
N SER A 103 3.10 -0.19 34.83
CA SER A 103 1.91 0.60 34.45
C SER A 103 2.28 1.86 33.64
N THR A 104 1.43 2.26 32.70
CA THR A 104 1.57 3.48 31.88
C THR A 104 0.90 4.69 32.53
N THR A 105 1.20 4.97 33.79
CA THR A 105 0.63 6.15 34.48
C THR A 105 1.33 7.43 34.00
N PRO A 106 0.61 8.45 33.49
CA PRO A 106 1.21 9.73 33.15
C PRO A 106 1.76 10.39 34.43
N THR A 107 3.05 10.75 34.41
CA THR A 107 3.71 11.43 35.52
C THR A 107 3.08 12.82 35.72
N PRO A 108 2.64 13.21 36.94
CA PRO A 108 2.20 14.57 37.20
C PRO A 108 3.38 15.53 37.03
N THR A 109 3.20 16.54 36.18
CA THR A 109 4.17 17.61 35.94
C THR A 109 4.42 18.39 37.24
N PRO A 110 5.68 18.55 37.71
CA PRO A 110 5.97 19.32 38.91
C PRO A 110 5.66 20.80 38.69
N THR A 111 5.00 21.41 39.67
CA THR A 111 4.76 22.86 39.77
C THR A 111 6.10 23.59 39.89
N PRO A 112 6.41 24.60 39.04
CA PRO A 112 7.68 25.31 39.11
C PRO A 112 7.77 26.22 40.34
N THR A 113 8.92 26.15 41.01
CA THR A 113 9.41 27.07 42.06
C THR A 113 9.61 28.48 41.48
N PRO A 114 9.30 29.57 42.21
CA PRO A 114 9.49 30.93 41.70
C PRO A 114 10.98 31.27 41.52
N THR A 115 11.36 31.57 40.28
CA THR A 115 12.67 32.13 39.91
C THR A 115 12.60 33.67 39.95
N PRO A 116 13.62 34.39 40.46
CA PRO A 116 13.63 35.86 40.47
C PRO A 116 13.51 36.42 39.05
N THR A 117 12.65 37.43 38.91
CA THR A 117 12.29 38.11 37.66
C THR A 117 13.50 38.78 37.01
N PRO A 118 13.96 38.35 35.81
CA PRO A 118 14.82 39.17 34.99
C PRO A 118 14.00 40.28 34.30
N THR A 119 14.59 41.47 34.27
CA THR A 119 14.12 42.67 33.55
C THR A 119 13.70 42.33 32.11
N PRO A 120 12.58 42.86 31.59
CA PRO A 120 12.08 42.50 30.27
C PRO A 120 13.03 42.95 29.17
N THR A 121 13.65 41.98 28.50
CA THR A 121 14.22 42.15 27.16
C THR A 121 13.06 42.18 26.16
N PRO A 122 13.01 43.13 25.21
CA PRO A 122 11.93 43.21 24.23
C PRO A 122 11.81 41.88 23.47
N THR A 123 10.62 41.28 23.55
CA THR A 123 10.27 40.07 22.81
C THR A 123 10.33 40.38 21.31
N PRO A 124 11.13 39.66 20.51
CA PRO A 124 11.04 39.78 19.07
C PRO A 124 9.63 39.33 18.64
N THR A 125 8.94 40.21 17.91
CA THR A 125 7.66 39.93 17.27
C THR A 125 7.73 38.58 16.55
N PRO A 126 6.76 37.67 16.74
CA PRO A 126 6.77 36.39 16.03
C PRO A 126 6.81 36.66 14.53
N THR A 127 7.90 36.24 13.89
CA THR A 127 7.95 36.13 12.44
C THR A 127 6.80 35.20 12.04
N PRO A 128 5.89 35.62 11.15
CA PRO A 128 4.78 34.77 10.74
C PRO A 128 5.34 33.45 10.24
N THR A 129 4.87 32.34 10.84
CA THR A 129 5.07 31.01 10.29
C THR A 129 4.56 31.07 8.85
N PRO A 130 5.39 30.74 7.83
CA PRO A 130 4.90 30.72 6.47
C PRO A 130 3.69 29.79 6.44
N THR A 131 2.55 30.36 6.04
CA THR A 131 1.37 29.58 5.68
C THR A 131 1.83 28.48 4.73
N PRO A 132 1.49 27.19 4.96
CA PRO A 132 1.86 26.13 4.04
C PRO A 132 1.43 26.58 2.64
N THR A 133 2.40 26.70 1.74
CA THR A 133 2.14 27.00 0.34
C THR A 133 1.07 26.01 -0.12
N PRO A 134 -0.07 26.47 -0.67
CA PRO A 134 -1.12 25.56 -1.11
C PRO A 134 -0.48 24.51 -2.02
N THR A 135 -0.62 23.24 -1.66
CA THR A 135 -0.23 22.13 -2.52
C THR A 135 -0.89 22.38 -3.87
N PRO A 136 -0.14 22.50 -4.98
CA PRO A 136 -0.73 22.85 -6.26
C PRO A 136 -1.83 21.84 -6.58
N THR A 137 -3.05 22.34 -6.74
CA THR A 137 -4.16 21.50 -7.18
C THR A 137 -3.82 20.99 -8.59
N PRO A 138 -3.89 19.68 -8.86
CA PRO A 138 -3.63 19.14 -10.19
C PRO A 138 -4.53 19.82 -11.22
N THR A 139 -4.00 20.05 -12.42
CA THR A 139 -4.77 20.64 -13.52
C THR A 139 -5.82 19.63 -13.97
N PRO A 140 -7.09 20.03 -14.21
CA PRO A 140 -8.12 19.10 -14.68
C PRO A 140 -7.67 18.38 -15.95
N THR A 141 -7.55 17.06 -15.88
CA THR A 141 -7.21 16.23 -17.04
C THR A 141 -8.49 15.60 -17.60
N THR A 142 -9.37 16.43 -18.15
CA THR A 142 -10.58 15.99 -18.86
C THR A 142 -10.27 15.67 -20.33
N GLY A 143 -9.24 14.87 -20.56
CA GLY A 143 -8.73 14.55 -21.90
C GLY A 143 -8.18 13.13 -22.00
N PHE A 144 -8.00 12.68 -23.24
CA PHE A 144 -7.34 11.43 -23.56
C PHE A 144 -5.94 11.38 -22.95
N VAL A 145 -5.60 10.28 -22.25
CA VAL A 145 -4.26 10.08 -21.68
C VAL A 145 -3.53 8.97 -22.42
N PHE A 146 -2.33 9.26 -22.91
CA PHE A 146 -1.38 8.24 -23.35
C PHE A 146 -0.24 8.13 -22.35
N SER A 147 0.01 6.93 -21.82
CA SER A 147 1.19 6.68 -20.98
C SER A 147 1.68 5.23 -21.06
N ALA A 148 3.00 5.05 -21.16
CA ALA A 148 3.60 3.76 -20.90
C ALA A 148 3.63 3.48 -19.39
N TYR A 149 3.43 2.23 -18.98
CA TYR A 149 3.74 1.78 -17.62
C TYR A 149 5.24 1.64 -17.46
N LYS A 150 5.80 2.13 -16.36
CA LYS A 150 7.19 1.98 -15.95
C LYS A 150 7.19 1.20 -14.66
N ASP A 151 7.68 -0.04 -14.71
CA ASP A 151 8.12 -0.71 -13.49
C ASP A 151 9.25 0.13 -12.88
N VAL A 152 8.97 0.76 -11.74
CA VAL A 152 9.90 1.69 -11.09
C VAL A 152 11.15 0.99 -10.60
N THR A 153 11.13 -0.33 -10.47
CA THR A 153 12.23 -1.17 -10.00
C THR A 153 13.14 -1.60 -11.14
N ALA A 154 12.61 -1.67 -12.38
CA ALA A 154 13.39 -1.95 -13.57
C ALA A 154 14.43 -0.84 -13.79
N ASP A 155 15.70 -1.23 -13.88
CA ASP A 155 16.86 -0.33 -14.00
C ASP A 155 17.00 0.73 -12.88
N ALA A 156 16.26 0.61 -11.77
CA ALA A 156 16.27 1.62 -10.72
C ALA A 156 17.65 1.80 -10.08
N ASN A 157 17.97 3.02 -9.68
CA ASN A 157 19.05 3.22 -8.72
C ASN A 157 18.54 2.90 -7.31
N TRP A 158 18.73 1.67 -6.87
CA TRP A 158 18.25 1.15 -5.58
C TRP A 158 18.75 1.90 -4.34
N ASN A 159 19.86 2.64 -4.44
CA ASN A 159 20.37 3.46 -3.33
C ASN A 159 19.60 4.79 -3.17
N THR A 160 18.97 5.28 -4.24
CA THR A 160 18.32 6.61 -4.27
C THR A 160 16.84 6.54 -4.62
N GLY A 161 16.36 5.42 -5.18
CA GLY A 161 15.03 5.27 -5.76
C GLY A 161 14.85 6.01 -7.09
N ALA A 162 15.92 6.54 -7.68
CA ALA A 162 15.82 7.24 -8.96
C ALA A 162 15.46 6.27 -10.08
N MET A 163 14.38 6.56 -10.80
CA MET A 163 13.93 5.78 -11.95
C MET A 163 14.89 6.01 -13.12
N GLN A 164 15.52 4.95 -13.61
CA GLN A 164 16.34 4.97 -14.81
C GLN A 164 15.72 4.07 -15.89
N SER A 165 16.27 4.15 -17.09
CA SER A 165 15.95 3.23 -18.17
C SER A 165 17.16 3.04 -19.08
N THR A 166 17.25 1.88 -19.71
CA THR A 166 18.30 1.52 -20.67
C THR A 166 17.80 1.44 -22.12
N ILE A 167 16.53 1.78 -22.40
CA ILE A 167 15.91 1.59 -23.72
C ILE A 167 16.56 2.35 -24.87
N THR A 168 17.38 3.36 -24.58
CA THR A 168 18.18 4.10 -25.56
C THR A 168 19.61 3.56 -25.73
N GLY A 169 19.91 2.40 -25.14
CA GLY A 169 21.21 1.72 -25.17
C GLY A 169 22.19 2.14 -24.08
N THR A 170 21.85 3.11 -23.22
CA THR A 170 22.66 3.53 -22.07
C THR A 170 21.74 3.90 -20.92
N SER A 171 22.11 3.51 -19.69
CA SER A 171 21.34 3.85 -18.49
C SER A 171 21.33 5.35 -18.28
N GLN A 172 20.13 5.92 -18.15
CA GLN A 172 19.91 7.34 -17.91
C GLN A 172 18.58 7.58 -17.19
N PRO A 173 18.36 8.78 -16.61
CA PRO A 173 17.11 9.09 -15.93
C PRO A 173 15.93 8.85 -16.86
N VAL A 174 14.85 8.25 -16.34
CA VAL A 174 13.69 7.89 -17.16
C VAL A 174 13.10 9.10 -17.89
N THR A 175 13.11 10.28 -17.26
CA THR A 175 12.63 11.54 -17.86
C THR A 175 13.45 12.00 -19.05
N THR A 176 14.73 11.63 -19.12
CA THR A 176 15.61 11.86 -20.29
C THR A 176 15.37 10.82 -21.37
N ALA A 177 15.07 9.57 -21.00
CA ALA A 177 14.78 8.49 -21.95
C ALA A 177 13.41 8.64 -22.63
N MET A 178 12.44 9.31 -21.98
CA MET A 178 11.12 9.57 -22.55
C MET A 178 11.22 10.43 -23.82
N PRO A 179 10.61 10.03 -24.96
CA PRO A 179 10.62 10.85 -26.16
C PRO A 179 9.86 12.17 -25.94
N ALA A 180 10.19 13.19 -26.73
CA ALA A 180 9.74 14.57 -26.51
C ALA A 180 8.22 14.71 -26.35
N HIS A 181 7.45 13.99 -27.16
CA HIS A 181 5.98 14.00 -27.18
C HIS A 181 5.33 13.00 -26.20
N ASN A 182 6.12 12.11 -25.57
CA ASN A 182 5.60 11.31 -24.46
C ASN A 182 5.58 12.17 -23.20
N ASN A 183 4.39 12.62 -22.82
CA ASN A 183 4.24 13.60 -21.75
C ASN A 183 3.77 12.99 -20.43
N VAL A 184 3.36 11.72 -20.39
CA VAL A 184 2.84 11.07 -19.18
C VAL A 184 3.49 9.68 -19.03
N LEU A 185 3.94 9.34 -17.83
CA LEU A 185 4.40 7.98 -17.49
C LEU A 185 3.61 7.43 -16.31
N THR A 186 3.15 6.18 -16.38
CA THR A 186 2.50 5.51 -15.25
C THR A 186 3.56 4.79 -14.42
N TRP A 187 3.75 5.18 -13.16
CA TRP A 187 4.72 4.59 -12.24
C TRP A 187 4.12 3.36 -11.56
N ALA A 188 4.74 2.20 -11.76
CA ALA A 188 4.22 0.90 -11.37
C ALA A 188 5.24 0.13 -10.50
N PHE A 189 4.92 -0.48 -9.35
CA PHE A 189 3.66 -0.40 -8.61
C PHE A 189 3.93 -0.18 -7.12
N ALA A 190 3.10 0.66 -6.50
CA ALA A 190 3.01 0.70 -5.04
C ALA A 190 2.18 -0.48 -4.54
N THR A 191 2.68 -1.22 -3.55
CA THR A 191 1.97 -2.34 -2.92
C THR A 191 1.89 -2.15 -1.40
N GLY A 192 1.02 -2.89 -0.72
CA GLY A 192 0.78 -2.75 0.72
C GLY A 192 -0.34 -1.77 1.06
N GLY A 193 -0.32 -1.22 2.27
CA GLY A 193 -1.36 -0.32 2.78
C GLY A 193 -1.08 1.15 2.44
N CYS A 194 -2.06 1.90 1.95
CA CYS A 194 -1.93 3.33 1.67
C CYS A 194 -1.36 4.13 2.86
N GLY A 195 -0.34 4.95 2.61
CA GLY A 195 0.40 5.71 3.63
C GLY A 195 1.51 4.90 4.32
N SER A 196 1.64 3.62 3.98
CA SER A 196 2.67 2.68 4.45
C SER A 196 3.13 1.74 3.34
N GLU A 197 2.91 2.13 2.09
CA GLU A 197 3.19 1.35 0.90
C GLU A 197 4.68 1.08 0.70
N THR A 198 4.99 0.13 -0.17
CA THR A 198 6.35 -0.20 -0.61
C THR A 198 6.40 -0.36 -2.11
N TRP A 199 7.58 -0.11 -2.69
CA TRP A 199 7.86 -0.29 -4.10
C TRP A 199 8.92 -1.38 -4.26
N ALA A 200 8.51 -2.61 -3.94
CA ALA A 200 9.36 -3.80 -3.88
C ALA A 200 10.66 -3.61 -3.06
N GLY A 201 10.56 -2.90 -1.93
CA GLY A 201 11.70 -2.62 -1.04
C GLY A 201 12.30 -1.23 -1.21
N ILE A 202 11.94 -0.48 -2.27
CA ILE A 202 12.22 0.96 -2.34
C ILE A 202 11.16 1.69 -1.50
N THR A 203 11.63 2.60 -0.63
CA THR A 203 10.73 3.34 0.27
C THR A 203 9.90 4.38 -0.50
N PRO A 204 8.69 4.72 -0.02
CA PRO A 204 7.88 5.79 -0.59
C PRO A 204 8.62 7.12 -0.71
N ALA A 205 9.40 7.47 0.30
CA ALA A 205 10.17 8.72 0.33
C ALA A 205 11.23 8.77 -0.79
N MET A 206 11.89 7.64 -1.09
CA MET A 206 12.84 7.55 -2.19
C MET A 206 12.15 7.68 -3.55
N ILE A 207 11.02 6.98 -3.76
CA ILE A 207 10.24 7.12 -4.99
C ILE A 207 9.74 8.56 -5.17
N ALA A 208 9.27 9.20 -4.09
CA ALA A 208 8.79 10.58 -4.11
C ALA A 208 9.85 11.59 -4.57
N THR A 209 11.15 11.27 -4.50
CA THR A 209 12.19 12.15 -5.07
C THR A 209 12.07 12.33 -6.59
N ASN A 210 11.49 11.35 -7.30
CA ASN A 210 11.25 11.43 -8.75
C ASN A 210 10.19 12.46 -9.12
N VAL A 211 9.33 12.88 -8.18
CA VAL A 211 8.31 13.93 -8.42
C VAL A 211 8.97 15.20 -8.96
N GLN A 212 10.05 15.66 -8.33
CA GLN A 212 10.74 16.88 -8.77
C GLN A 212 11.47 16.67 -10.11
N ALA A 213 11.97 15.47 -10.40
CA ALA A 213 12.58 15.17 -11.69
C ALA A 213 11.56 15.27 -12.83
N PHE A 214 10.33 14.76 -12.63
CA PHE A 214 9.25 14.88 -13.59
C PHE A 214 8.76 16.32 -13.74
N VAL A 215 8.60 17.05 -12.63
CA VAL A 215 8.23 18.48 -12.64
C VAL A 215 9.26 19.30 -13.41
N ALA A 216 10.56 19.13 -13.11
CA ALA A 216 11.64 19.86 -13.78
C ALA A 216 11.75 19.53 -15.28
N ALA A 217 11.42 18.30 -15.67
CA ALA A 217 11.40 17.89 -17.08
C ALA A 217 10.10 18.29 -17.81
N GLY A 218 9.13 18.91 -17.13
CA GLY A 218 7.81 19.20 -17.69
C GLY A 218 6.99 17.96 -18.02
N LYS A 219 7.34 16.80 -17.43
CA LYS A 219 6.68 15.51 -17.65
C LYS A 219 5.65 15.25 -16.55
N LYS A 220 4.53 14.66 -16.93
CA LYS A 220 3.44 14.26 -16.03
C LYS A 220 3.54 12.79 -15.68
N TYR A 221 2.80 12.38 -14.65
CA TYR A 221 2.81 11.00 -14.21
C TYR A 221 1.48 10.56 -13.58
N ILE A 222 1.24 9.26 -13.66
CA ILE A 222 0.19 8.55 -12.91
C ILE A 222 0.91 7.65 -11.90
N VAL A 223 0.39 7.55 -10.68
CA VAL A 223 0.90 6.59 -9.69
C VAL A 223 0.00 5.36 -9.72
N SER A 224 0.51 4.23 -10.16
CA SER A 224 -0.21 2.96 -10.18
C SER A 224 0.14 2.09 -8.97
N THR A 225 -0.85 1.33 -8.52
CA THR A 225 -0.82 0.50 -7.32
C THR A 225 -1.19 -0.95 -7.65
N GLY A 226 -0.69 -1.91 -6.89
CA GLY A 226 -1.00 -3.32 -7.07
C GLY A 226 -0.09 -4.00 -8.09
N GLY A 227 -0.68 -4.53 -9.15
CA GLY A 227 -0.01 -5.32 -10.19
C GLY A 227 0.25 -6.79 -9.81
N ALA A 228 0.74 -7.58 -10.75
CA ALA A 228 0.90 -9.03 -10.62
C ALA A 228 1.78 -9.48 -9.43
N ALA A 229 2.69 -8.60 -8.98
CA ALA A 229 3.64 -8.90 -7.90
C ALA A 229 3.13 -8.55 -6.49
N GLY A 230 1.95 -7.94 -6.33
CA GLY A 230 1.38 -7.68 -5.02
C GLY A 230 0.12 -6.84 -5.02
N SER A 231 -0.57 -6.83 -3.89
CA SER A 231 -1.83 -6.10 -3.74
C SER A 231 -1.64 -4.75 -3.05
N PHE A 232 -2.52 -3.80 -3.36
CA PHE A 232 -2.65 -2.53 -2.63
C PHE A 232 -3.99 -2.48 -1.87
N THR A 233 -3.94 -2.05 -0.61
CA THR A 233 -5.14 -1.93 0.24
C THR A 233 -5.20 -0.53 0.87
N CYS A 234 -6.40 -0.05 1.17
CA CYS A 234 -6.54 1.24 1.83
C CYS A 234 -7.82 1.35 2.64
N THR A 235 -7.70 1.36 3.97
CA THR A 235 -8.85 1.25 4.89
C THR A 235 -9.33 2.59 5.46
N SER A 236 -8.61 3.69 5.23
CA SER A 236 -8.99 5.01 5.76
C SER A 236 -8.71 6.16 4.79
N ASP A 237 -9.57 7.20 4.84
CA ASP A 237 -9.39 8.41 4.02
C ASP A 237 -8.07 9.12 4.34
N ALA A 238 -7.66 9.16 5.62
CA ALA A 238 -6.41 9.75 6.05
C ALA A 238 -5.16 9.00 5.50
N GLY A 239 -5.23 7.66 5.42
CA GLY A 239 -4.17 6.87 4.79
C GLY A 239 -4.09 7.15 3.29
N PHE A 240 -5.24 7.26 2.62
CA PHE A 240 -5.25 7.56 1.19
C PHE A 240 -4.78 8.99 0.90
N ASP A 241 -5.16 9.95 1.73
CA ASP A 241 -4.65 11.31 1.69
C ASP A 241 -3.12 11.35 1.86
N THR A 242 -2.59 10.55 2.78
CA THR A 242 -1.14 10.44 2.98
C THR A 242 -0.48 9.92 1.71
N PHE A 243 -1.00 8.83 1.13
CA PHE A 243 -0.51 8.26 -0.13
C PHE A 243 -0.51 9.30 -1.28
N ILE A 244 -1.63 9.98 -1.53
CA ILE A 244 -1.72 11.01 -2.59
C ILE A 244 -0.72 12.14 -2.32
N ASN A 245 -0.63 12.62 -1.08
CA ASN A 245 0.24 13.73 -0.74
C ASN A 245 1.73 13.38 -0.87
N THR A 246 2.13 12.12 -0.61
CA THR A 246 3.51 11.64 -0.83
C THR A 246 3.98 11.88 -2.26
N TYR A 247 3.09 11.74 -3.24
CA TYR A 247 3.42 11.86 -4.67
C TYR A 247 2.83 13.11 -5.34
N SER A 248 2.32 14.07 -4.55
CA SER A 248 1.57 15.19 -5.09
C SER A 248 2.46 16.23 -5.77
N SER A 249 2.05 16.66 -6.96
CA SER A 249 2.55 17.86 -7.64
C SER A 249 1.53 18.36 -8.66
N ALA A 250 1.80 19.50 -9.29
CA ALA A 250 1.01 19.99 -10.43
C ALA A 250 1.03 19.02 -11.64
N ASN A 251 2.00 18.10 -11.69
CA ASN A 251 2.23 17.15 -12.77
C ASN A 251 1.62 15.76 -12.49
N LEU A 252 1.08 15.52 -11.28
CA LEU A 252 0.33 14.31 -10.98
C LEU A 252 -1.01 14.34 -11.73
N VAL A 253 -1.21 13.38 -12.63
CA VAL A 253 -2.41 13.24 -13.46
C VAL A 253 -3.48 12.42 -12.74
N GLY A 254 -3.08 11.35 -12.06
CA GLY A 254 -4.02 10.41 -11.49
C GLY A 254 -3.41 9.34 -10.62
N ILE A 255 -4.29 8.60 -9.96
CA ILE A 255 -3.99 7.35 -9.28
C ILE A 255 -4.65 6.22 -10.06
N ASP A 256 -3.87 5.17 -10.31
CA ASP A 256 -4.33 3.95 -10.96
C ASP A 256 -4.32 2.78 -9.97
N PHE A 257 -5.38 1.99 -9.98
CA PHE A 257 -5.51 0.79 -9.16
C PHE A 257 -5.46 -0.43 -10.06
N ASP A 258 -4.29 -1.04 -10.17
CA ASP A 258 -4.08 -2.28 -10.92
C ASP A 258 -4.41 -3.48 -10.03
N ILE A 259 -5.60 -4.04 -10.25
CA ILE A 259 -6.23 -5.06 -9.40
C ILE A 259 -6.25 -6.38 -10.17
N GLU A 260 -5.19 -7.15 -9.99
CA GLU A 260 -4.98 -8.41 -10.70
C GLU A 260 -5.38 -9.64 -9.86
N ASP A 261 -4.95 -9.69 -8.59
CA ASP A 261 -5.25 -10.76 -7.65
C ASP A 261 -4.98 -10.34 -6.19
N GLY A 262 -5.38 -11.17 -5.24
CA GLY A 262 -5.02 -11.07 -3.82
C GLY A 262 -5.87 -10.10 -2.98
N GLN A 263 -6.69 -9.26 -3.61
CA GLN A 263 -7.63 -8.38 -2.90
C GLN A 263 -8.98 -9.05 -2.66
N SER A 264 -9.50 -8.95 -1.44
CA SER A 264 -10.87 -9.38 -1.16
C SER A 264 -11.89 -8.35 -1.69
N GLN A 265 -13.16 -8.75 -1.81
CA GLN A 265 -14.23 -7.80 -2.13
C GLN A 265 -14.28 -6.63 -1.12
N SER A 266 -13.96 -6.87 0.15
CA SER A 266 -13.93 -5.81 1.16
C SER A 266 -12.79 -4.81 0.91
N ASP A 267 -11.63 -5.28 0.45
CA ASP A 267 -10.50 -4.41 0.10
C ASP A 267 -10.86 -3.53 -1.09
N ILE A 268 -11.47 -4.12 -2.12
CA ILE A 268 -11.92 -3.39 -3.32
C ILE A 268 -13.02 -2.38 -2.97
N ASN A 269 -13.99 -2.75 -2.13
CA ASN A 269 -15.02 -1.83 -1.63
C ASN A 269 -14.39 -0.65 -0.88
N ASN A 270 -13.38 -0.92 -0.07
CA ASN A 270 -12.65 0.13 0.64
C ASN A 270 -11.94 1.06 -0.36
N LEU A 271 -11.21 0.54 -1.34
CA LEU A 271 -10.55 1.36 -2.38
C LEU A 271 -11.54 2.29 -3.10
N VAL A 272 -12.68 1.76 -3.55
CA VAL A 272 -13.72 2.56 -4.23
C VAL A 272 -14.29 3.64 -3.30
N ALA A 273 -14.50 3.34 -2.02
CA ALA A 273 -14.93 4.32 -1.03
C ALA A 273 -13.89 5.45 -0.83
N ARG A 274 -12.59 5.11 -0.82
CA ARG A 274 -11.50 6.10 -0.76
C ARG A 274 -11.46 6.99 -2.00
N VAL A 275 -11.69 6.41 -3.18
CA VAL A 275 -11.80 7.19 -4.43
C VAL A 275 -12.96 8.17 -4.36
N ALA A 276 -14.14 7.73 -3.91
CA ALA A 276 -15.31 8.60 -3.77
C ALA A 276 -15.05 9.78 -2.82
N ALA A 277 -14.39 9.54 -1.68
CA ALA A 277 -14.00 10.59 -0.74
C ALA A 277 -12.92 11.52 -1.33
N ALA A 278 -11.90 10.96 -1.99
CA ALA A 278 -10.80 11.71 -2.57
C ALA A 278 -11.26 12.64 -3.71
N GLN A 279 -12.28 12.27 -4.49
CA GLN A 279 -12.82 13.12 -5.56
C GLN A 279 -13.41 14.43 -5.06
N VAL A 280 -13.86 14.49 -3.80
CA VAL A 280 -14.33 15.74 -3.19
C VAL A 280 -13.15 16.69 -2.94
N LYS A 281 -12.00 16.13 -2.54
CA LYS A 281 -10.81 16.90 -2.14
C LYS A 281 -9.86 17.18 -3.30
N TYR A 282 -9.81 16.28 -4.27
CA TYR A 282 -8.93 16.30 -5.44
C TYR A 282 -9.78 16.19 -6.72
N PRO A 283 -10.68 17.16 -7.01
CA PRO A 283 -11.68 17.05 -8.08
C PRO A 283 -11.10 16.97 -9.49
N ASN A 284 -9.83 17.33 -9.65
CA ASN A 284 -9.11 17.32 -10.94
C ASN A 284 -8.25 16.06 -11.14
N LEU A 285 -8.13 15.22 -10.12
CA LEU A 285 -7.30 14.02 -10.16
C LEU A 285 -8.05 12.88 -10.85
N ARG A 286 -7.39 12.22 -11.80
CA ARG A 286 -7.92 11.03 -12.49
C ARG A 286 -7.84 9.82 -11.54
N PHE A 287 -8.87 8.98 -11.55
CA PHE A 287 -8.86 7.69 -10.87
C PHE A 287 -9.24 6.59 -11.85
N SER A 288 -8.30 5.69 -12.13
CA SER A 288 -8.49 4.54 -13.02
C SER A 288 -8.41 3.23 -12.25
N PHE A 289 -9.16 2.23 -12.71
CA PHE A 289 -9.07 0.86 -12.24
C PHE A 289 -8.58 -0.01 -13.39
N THR A 290 -7.35 -0.48 -13.29
CA THR A 290 -6.73 -1.39 -14.25
C THR A 290 -7.09 -2.83 -13.89
N ILE A 291 -7.68 -3.57 -14.83
CA ILE A 291 -8.23 -4.91 -14.62
C ILE A 291 -8.03 -5.80 -15.84
N ALA A 292 -7.87 -7.10 -15.59
CA ALA A 292 -7.77 -8.11 -16.65
C ALA A 292 -9.08 -8.22 -17.45
N THR A 293 -8.95 -8.44 -18.76
CA THR A 293 -10.08 -8.56 -19.68
C THR A 293 -9.89 -9.71 -20.66
N LEU A 294 -11.01 -10.18 -21.19
CA LEU A 294 -11.12 -11.06 -22.34
C LEU A 294 -11.75 -10.28 -23.51
N ALA A 295 -11.74 -10.91 -24.68
CA ALA A 295 -12.27 -10.35 -25.91
C ALA A 295 -12.98 -11.46 -26.71
N THR A 296 -14.32 -11.52 -26.65
CA THR A 296 -15.03 -12.61 -27.31
C THR A 296 -15.10 -12.40 -28.82
N SER A 297 -14.54 -13.35 -29.56
CA SER A 297 -14.60 -13.37 -31.02
C SER A 297 -16.00 -13.70 -31.51
N GLN A 298 -16.53 -12.88 -32.40
CA GLN A 298 -17.71 -13.25 -33.17
C GLN A 298 -17.38 -14.40 -34.14
N SER A 299 -18.23 -15.43 -34.16
CA SER A 299 -18.03 -16.59 -35.03
C SER A 299 -17.91 -16.18 -36.50
N GLY A 300 -16.87 -16.68 -37.16
CA GLY A 300 -16.59 -16.39 -38.57
C GLY A 300 -15.92 -15.03 -38.85
N SER A 301 -15.62 -14.24 -37.81
CA SER A 301 -14.90 -12.96 -37.95
C SER A 301 -13.44 -13.09 -37.52
N SER A 302 -12.54 -12.45 -38.27
CA SER A 302 -11.13 -12.25 -37.91
C SER A 302 -10.84 -10.83 -37.39
N VAL A 303 -11.88 -10.02 -37.24
CA VAL A 303 -11.84 -8.64 -36.76
C VAL A 303 -12.85 -8.44 -35.63
N ALA A 304 -12.66 -7.40 -34.83
CA ALA A 304 -13.59 -7.02 -33.79
C ALA A 304 -14.97 -6.68 -34.38
N VAL A 305 -16.03 -7.12 -33.70
CA VAL A 305 -17.43 -6.90 -34.06
C VAL A 305 -18.18 -6.41 -32.82
N ASP A 306 -18.76 -5.22 -32.91
CA ASP A 306 -19.58 -4.67 -31.83
C ASP A 306 -20.88 -5.49 -31.69
N MET A 307 -20.97 -6.28 -30.61
CA MET A 307 -22.15 -7.08 -30.27
C MET A 307 -23.19 -6.28 -29.47
N GLY A 308 -22.92 -5.02 -29.13
CA GLY A 308 -23.83 -4.14 -28.43
C GLY A 308 -24.32 -4.74 -27.10
N SER A 309 -25.65 -4.81 -26.92
CA SER A 309 -26.23 -5.41 -25.71
C SER A 309 -26.07 -6.93 -25.62
N ALA A 310 -25.65 -7.59 -26.70
CA ALA A 310 -25.39 -9.03 -26.71
C ALA A 310 -23.94 -9.37 -26.32
N SER A 311 -23.08 -8.36 -26.09
CA SER A 311 -21.72 -8.59 -25.62
C SER A 311 -21.70 -9.41 -24.33
N PRO A 312 -20.86 -10.46 -24.24
CA PRO A 312 -20.65 -11.20 -23.01
C PRO A 312 -19.88 -10.36 -21.99
N ASN A 313 -19.84 -10.81 -20.74
CA ASN A 313 -18.96 -10.21 -19.74
C ASN A 313 -17.50 -10.50 -20.10
N PRO A 314 -16.66 -9.48 -20.34
CA PRO A 314 -15.25 -9.70 -20.65
C PRO A 314 -14.38 -9.85 -19.40
N LEU A 315 -14.92 -9.70 -18.18
CA LEU A 315 -14.12 -9.64 -16.96
C LEU A 315 -14.11 -10.95 -16.17
N GLY A 316 -12.94 -11.27 -15.61
CA GLY A 316 -12.75 -12.28 -14.58
C GLY A 316 -13.28 -11.84 -13.21
N SER A 317 -13.06 -12.67 -12.18
CA SER A 317 -13.59 -12.46 -10.81
C SER A 317 -13.17 -11.13 -10.19
N MET A 318 -11.90 -10.72 -10.31
CA MET A 318 -11.42 -9.44 -9.78
C MET A 318 -12.05 -8.25 -10.49
N GLY A 319 -12.10 -8.27 -11.83
CA GLY A 319 -12.78 -7.21 -12.59
C GLY A 319 -14.27 -7.12 -12.27
N ILE A 320 -14.96 -8.25 -12.09
CA ILE A 320 -16.36 -8.28 -11.62
C ILE A 320 -16.48 -7.63 -10.23
N ALA A 321 -15.59 -7.96 -9.30
CA ALA A 321 -15.58 -7.41 -7.95
C ALA A 321 -15.39 -5.88 -7.95
N VAL A 322 -14.51 -5.36 -8.82
CA VAL A 322 -14.31 -3.93 -9.04
C VAL A 322 -15.57 -3.27 -9.57
N MET A 323 -16.18 -3.82 -10.62
CA MET A 323 -17.40 -3.25 -11.19
C MET A 323 -18.57 -3.28 -10.21
N GLN A 324 -18.70 -4.35 -9.41
CA GLN A 324 -19.69 -4.42 -8.33
C GLN A 324 -19.48 -3.35 -7.27
N ALA A 325 -18.23 -3.11 -6.85
CA ALA A 325 -17.90 -2.07 -5.88
C ALA A 325 -18.20 -0.66 -6.42
N ILE A 326 -17.79 -0.37 -7.67
CA ILE A 326 -18.07 0.90 -8.36
C ILE A 326 -19.57 1.17 -8.45
N GLN A 327 -20.34 0.18 -8.91
CA GLN A 327 -21.79 0.29 -9.06
C GLN A 327 -22.49 0.47 -7.70
N SER A 328 -22.09 -0.30 -6.69
CA SER A 328 -22.66 -0.22 -5.34
C SER A 328 -22.38 1.13 -4.67
N ALA A 329 -21.20 1.71 -4.90
CA ALA A 329 -20.85 3.04 -4.41
C ALA A 329 -21.51 4.17 -5.23
N GLY A 330 -22.08 3.87 -6.39
CA GLY A 330 -22.65 4.87 -7.29
C GLY A 330 -21.60 5.82 -7.89
N LEU A 331 -20.33 5.41 -7.93
CA LEU A 331 -19.21 6.23 -8.42
C LEU A 331 -19.44 6.59 -9.89
N LYS A 332 -19.26 7.86 -10.25
CA LYS A 332 -19.52 8.37 -11.62
C LYS A 332 -18.26 8.79 -12.36
N ASN A 333 -17.32 9.42 -11.67
CA ASN A 333 -16.12 9.98 -12.29
C ASN A 333 -14.94 9.00 -12.18
N TYR A 334 -15.01 7.88 -12.88
CA TYR A 334 -13.95 6.88 -12.88
C TYR A 334 -13.57 6.48 -14.30
N TYR A 335 -12.44 5.79 -14.40
CA TYR A 335 -11.98 5.18 -15.64
C TYR A 335 -11.72 3.70 -15.39
N VAL A 336 -11.97 2.87 -16.41
CA VAL A 336 -11.61 1.45 -16.38
C VAL A 336 -10.60 1.21 -17.48
N ASN A 337 -9.42 0.77 -17.08
CA ASN A 337 -8.32 0.46 -17.97
C ASN A 337 -8.23 -1.06 -18.15
N LEU A 338 -8.51 -1.55 -19.35
CA LEU A 338 -8.53 -2.99 -19.58
C LEU A 338 -7.15 -3.46 -20.04
N MET A 339 -6.59 -4.44 -19.33
CA MET A 339 -5.35 -5.11 -19.71
C MET A 339 -5.62 -6.07 -20.87
N ALA A 340 -5.48 -5.55 -22.09
CA ALA A 340 -5.74 -6.25 -23.34
C ALA A 340 -4.55 -7.13 -23.75
N MET A 341 -4.16 -8.03 -22.86
CA MET A 341 -2.99 -8.90 -22.93
C MET A 341 -3.27 -10.22 -22.23
N ASP A 342 -2.42 -11.22 -22.49
CA ASP A 342 -2.40 -12.51 -21.81
C ASP A 342 -3.77 -13.20 -21.71
N TYR A 343 -4.45 -13.34 -22.86
CA TYR A 343 -5.76 -13.98 -22.96
C TYR A 343 -5.72 -15.51 -22.70
N GLY A 344 -4.52 -16.07 -22.59
CA GLY A 344 -4.27 -17.51 -22.46
C GLY A 344 -4.40 -18.24 -23.80
N SER A 345 -4.69 -19.54 -23.76
CA SER A 345 -4.84 -20.33 -24.98
C SER A 345 -5.85 -19.70 -25.95
N ALA A 346 -5.46 -19.55 -27.22
CA ALA A 346 -6.27 -18.91 -28.24
C ALA A 346 -7.61 -19.64 -28.44
N THR A 347 -8.69 -19.02 -27.98
CA THR A 347 -10.07 -19.50 -28.16
C THR A 347 -10.99 -18.33 -28.47
N ALA A 348 -12.12 -18.62 -29.12
CA ALA A 348 -13.10 -17.59 -29.48
C ALA A 348 -13.75 -16.91 -28.25
N VAL A 349 -13.59 -17.46 -27.05
CA VAL A 349 -14.09 -16.85 -25.81
C VAL A 349 -13.12 -15.77 -25.31
N ASN A 350 -11.82 -15.99 -25.51
CA ASN A 350 -10.80 -15.19 -24.85
C ASN A 350 -10.23 -14.08 -25.73
N CYS A 351 -10.14 -14.29 -27.05
CA CYS A 351 -9.59 -13.31 -27.98
C CYS A 351 -10.22 -13.41 -29.38
N VAL A 352 -10.04 -12.36 -30.20
CA VAL A 352 -10.41 -12.38 -31.62
C VAL A 352 -9.47 -13.30 -32.38
N LEU A 353 -10.01 -14.30 -33.07
CA LEU A 353 -9.21 -15.34 -33.72
C LEU A 353 -9.02 -15.11 -35.22
N SER A 354 -7.80 -15.35 -35.70
CA SER A 354 -7.52 -15.56 -37.12
C SER A 354 -6.44 -16.62 -37.27
N GLY A 355 -6.67 -17.64 -38.11
CA GLY A 355 -5.70 -18.73 -38.30
C GLY A 355 -5.35 -19.52 -37.04
N GLY A 356 -6.22 -19.53 -36.02
CA GLY A 356 -5.99 -20.21 -34.75
C GLY A 356 -5.12 -19.44 -33.75
N VAL A 357 -4.80 -18.18 -34.02
CA VAL A 357 -4.05 -17.30 -33.11
C VAL A 357 -4.86 -16.05 -32.75
N CYS A 358 -4.59 -15.48 -31.57
CA CYS A 358 -5.18 -14.21 -31.15
C CYS A 358 -4.65 -13.06 -32.02
N GLN A 359 -5.56 -12.26 -32.55
CA GLN A 359 -5.25 -11.00 -33.23
C GLN A 359 -5.24 -9.89 -32.19
N MET A 360 -4.07 -9.48 -31.73
CA MET A 360 -3.95 -8.70 -30.49
C MET A 360 -4.59 -7.31 -30.57
N GLY A 361 -4.40 -6.57 -31.67
CA GLY A 361 -5.02 -5.26 -31.86
C GLY A 361 -6.54 -5.36 -31.98
N GLN A 362 -7.05 -6.38 -32.69
CA GLN A 362 -8.49 -6.63 -32.79
C GLN A 362 -9.08 -7.09 -31.45
N SER A 363 -8.34 -7.89 -30.69
CA SER A 363 -8.76 -8.35 -29.36
C SER A 363 -8.86 -7.18 -28.37
N ALA A 364 -7.91 -6.24 -28.40
CA ALA A 364 -7.99 -5.03 -27.58
C ALA A 364 -9.23 -4.18 -27.92
N ILE A 365 -9.56 -4.03 -29.21
CA ILE A 365 -10.78 -3.34 -29.65
C ILE A 365 -12.04 -4.08 -29.16
N GLN A 366 -12.08 -5.40 -29.34
CA GLN A 366 -13.21 -6.23 -28.93
C GLN A 366 -13.42 -6.20 -27.42
N ALA A 367 -12.36 -6.19 -26.61
CA ALA A 367 -12.46 -6.06 -25.15
C ALA A 367 -13.17 -4.76 -24.75
N ALA A 368 -12.83 -3.62 -25.39
CA ALA A 368 -13.53 -2.36 -25.13
C ALA A 368 -15.00 -2.40 -25.58
N MET A 369 -15.30 -3.01 -26.75
CA MET A 369 -16.67 -3.19 -27.24
C MET A 369 -17.48 -4.04 -26.27
N ASP A 370 -16.93 -5.17 -25.83
CA ASP A 370 -17.58 -6.09 -24.91
C ASP A 370 -17.84 -5.45 -23.55
N PHE A 371 -16.84 -4.73 -23.02
CA PHE A 371 -16.97 -4.05 -21.74
C PHE A 371 -18.03 -2.95 -21.77
N ARG A 372 -18.01 -2.10 -22.81
CA ARG A 372 -19.06 -1.10 -23.04
C ARG A 372 -20.43 -1.77 -23.23
N GLY A 373 -20.49 -2.82 -24.04
CA GLY A 373 -21.72 -3.54 -24.37
C GLY A 373 -22.38 -4.16 -23.14
N PHE A 374 -21.59 -4.81 -22.29
CA PHE A 374 -22.06 -5.47 -21.08
C PHE A 374 -22.34 -4.49 -19.94
N TYR A 375 -21.37 -3.63 -19.58
CA TYR A 375 -21.46 -2.74 -18.41
C TYR A 375 -22.07 -1.37 -18.69
N LYS A 376 -22.33 -1.02 -19.96
CA LYS A 376 -22.89 0.28 -20.40
C LYS A 376 -22.03 1.49 -20.02
N VAL A 377 -20.72 1.28 -19.82
CA VAL A 377 -19.75 2.34 -19.60
C VAL A 377 -19.36 2.98 -20.94
N PRO A 378 -19.42 4.31 -21.10
CA PRO A 378 -19.07 4.96 -22.36
C PRO A 378 -17.56 4.86 -22.65
N TYR A 379 -17.16 4.91 -23.93
CA TYR A 379 -15.75 4.90 -24.31
C TYR A 379 -14.92 6.03 -23.68
N SER A 380 -15.54 7.17 -23.41
CA SER A 380 -14.91 8.28 -22.68
C SER A 380 -14.56 7.97 -21.21
N GLN A 381 -14.86 6.76 -20.73
CA GLN A 381 -14.46 6.22 -19.43
C GLN A 381 -13.67 4.89 -19.54
N ILE A 382 -13.30 4.49 -20.76
CA ILE A 382 -12.57 3.24 -21.03
C ILE A 382 -11.18 3.58 -21.52
N GLU A 383 -10.18 2.93 -20.94
CA GLU A 383 -8.79 2.92 -21.37
C GLU A 383 -8.39 1.50 -21.75
N LEU A 384 -7.35 1.36 -22.57
CA LEU A 384 -6.81 0.06 -22.95
C LEU A 384 -5.29 0.03 -22.73
N THR A 385 -4.81 -1.07 -22.18
CA THR A 385 -3.38 -1.35 -22.01
C THR A 385 -3.04 -2.68 -22.66
N PRO A 386 -2.56 -2.71 -23.92
CA PRO A 386 -1.86 -3.88 -24.45
C PRO A 386 -0.48 -4.06 -23.82
N MET A 387 0.02 -5.29 -23.87
CA MET A 387 1.44 -5.60 -23.68
C MET A 387 2.11 -5.59 -25.05
N ILE A 388 3.05 -4.68 -25.28
CA ILE A 388 3.69 -4.53 -26.62
C ILE A 388 4.61 -5.70 -26.94
N GLY A 389 4.85 -6.05 -28.21
CA GLY A 389 5.72 -7.20 -28.52
C GLY A 389 5.18 -8.53 -27.98
N ALA A 390 6.07 -9.46 -27.60
CA ALA A 390 5.67 -10.78 -27.13
C ALA A 390 5.06 -10.74 -25.72
N ASN A 391 3.88 -11.31 -25.54
CA ASN A 391 3.25 -11.45 -24.23
C ASN A 391 3.80 -12.65 -23.46
N ASP A 392 3.40 -12.80 -22.20
CA ASP A 392 3.75 -13.96 -21.38
C ASP A 392 3.08 -15.24 -21.89
N THR A 393 1.90 -15.09 -22.50
CA THR A 393 1.18 -16.17 -23.20
C THR A 393 1.82 -16.47 -24.55
N ALA A 394 2.33 -17.71 -24.71
CA ALA A 394 2.94 -18.15 -25.95
C ALA A 394 1.97 -18.05 -27.15
N GLY A 395 2.43 -17.42 -28.23
CA GLY A 395 1.64 -17.20 -29.44
C GLY A 395 0.90 -15.87 -29.48
N GLU A 396 0.93 -15.09 -28.41
CA GLU A 396 0.45 -13.71 -28.39
C GLU A 396 1.61 -12.74 -28.64
N THR A 397 1.46 -11.88 -29.64
CA THR A 397 2.41 -10.82 -29.94
C THR A 397 1.68 -9.59 -30.43
N PHE A 398 1.74 -8.51 -29.67
CA PHE A 398 1.21 -7.21 -30.08
C PHE A 398 2.23 -6.49 -30.96
N THR A 399 1.92 -6.35 -32.24
CA THR A 399 2.82 -5.82 -33.25
C THR A 399 2.70 -4.30 -33.43
N LEU A 400 3.59 -3.70 -34.21
CA LEU A 400 3.43 -2.30 -34.63
C LEU A 400 2.18 -2.08 -35.49
N ALA A 401 1.71 -3.08 -36.24
CA ALA A 401 0.46 -2.97 -36.98
C ALA A 401 -0.78 -3.00 -36.06
N ASP A 402 -0.67 -3.69 -34.92
CA ASP A 402 -1.70 -3.63 -33.87
C ASP A 402 -1.74 -2.25 -33.21
N THR A 403 -0.58 -1.59 -33.09
CA THR A 403 -0.48 -0.18 -32.63
C THR A 403 -1.26 0.75 -33.55
N ASP A 404 -1.08 0.63 -34.87
CA ASP A 404 -1.81 1.41 -35.88
C ASP A 404 -3.33 1.21 -35.73
N THR A 405 -3.73 -0.07 -35.70
CA THR A 405 -5.12 -0.50 -35.66
C THR A 405 -5.83 0.01 -34.41
N LEU A 406 -5.20 -0.19 -33.25
CA LEU A 406 -5.75 0.19 -31.96
C LEU A 406 -5.80 1.72 -31.81
N SER A 407 -4.74 2.43 -32.19
CA SER A 407 -4.66 3.90 -32.08
C SER A 407 -5.71 4.58 -32.94
N ALA A 408 -5.86 4.14 -34.19
CA ALA A 408 -6.87 4.68 -35.11
C ALA A 408 -8.29 4.46 -34.57
N TRP A 409 -8.58 3.26 -34.08
CA TRP A 409 -9.89 2.95 -33.50
C TRP A 409 -10.17 3.72 -32.21
N ALA A 410 -9.19 3.80 -31.30
CA ALA A 410 -9.33 4.49 -30.03
C ALA A 410 -9.62 5.98 -30.22
N LYS A 411 -8.90 6.62 -31.15
CA LYS A 411 -9.13 8.02 -31.54
C LYS A 411 -10.50 8.23 -32.17
N ALA A 412 -10.91 7.35 -33.09
CA ALA A 412 -12.20 7.45 -33.77
C ALA A 412 -13.40 7.28 -32.82
N ASN A 413 -13.24 6.52 -31.72
CA ASN A 413 -14.32 6.22 -30.78
C ASN A 413 -14.27 7.06 -29.49
N GLY A 414 -13.25 7.91 -29.34
CA GLY A 414 -13.12 8.81 -28.18
C GLY A 414 -12.88 8.05 -26.88
N LEU A 415 -11.91 7.12 -26.89
CA LEU A 415 -11.46 6.46 -25.66
C LEU A 415 -10.92 7.47 -24.65
N ALA A 416 -10.89 7.10 -23.38
CA ALA A 416 -10.36 7.94 -22.30
C ALA A 416 -8.82 7.90 -22.23
N GLY A 417 -8.20 6.86 -22.77
CA GLY A 417 -6.76 6.69 -22.76
C GLY A 417 -6.30 5.42 -23.45
N LEU A 418 -5.02 5.40 -23.80
CA LEU A 418 -4.29 4.21 -24.22
C LEU A 418 -2.98 4.15 -23.44
N HIS A 419 -2.61 2.97 -23.02
CA HIS A 419 -1.36 2.75 -22.31
C HIS A 419 -0.66 1.55 -22.92
N HIS A 420 0.54 1.22 -22.43
CA HIS A 420 1.10 -0.08 -22.72
C HIS A 420 2.03 -0.57 -21.61
N TRP A 421 2.06 -1.89 -21.46
CA TRP A 421 3.08 -2.59 -20.68
C TRP A 421 4.23 -3.00 -21.61
N SER A 422 5.45 -2.47 -21.48
CA SER A 422 5.87 -1.40 -20.58
C SER A 422 6.94 -0.53 -21.26
N PHE A 423 7.29 0.59 -20.66
CA PHE A 423 8.28 1.54 -21.14
C PHE A 423 9.64 0.85 -21.40
N ASP A 424 10.13 0.04 -20.46
CA ASP A 424 11.43 -0.63 -20.61
C ASP A 424 11.42 -1.83 -21.56
N ARG A 425 10.22 -2.30 -21.98
CA ARG A 425 10.09 -3.30 -23.04
C ARG A 425 10.26 -2.67 -24.43
N ASP A 426 10.05 -1.37 -24.55
CA ASP A 426 10.12 -0.64 -25.82
C ASP A 426 11.55 -0.18 -26.16
N THR A 427 12.44 -1.14 -26.37
CA THR A 427 13.83 -0.87 -26.79
C THR A 427 13.83 -0.01 -28.06
N GLY A 428 14.50 1.14 -28.03
CA GLY A 428 14.50 2.10 -29.13
C GLY A 428 13.22 2.92 -29.29
N VAL A 429 12.31 2.90 -28.29
CA VAL A 429 11.06 3.67 -28.21
C VAL A 429 10.16 3.55 -29.46
N THR A 430 10.17 2.38 -30.09
CA THR A 430 9.49 2.12 -31.37
C THR A 430 7.97 2.13 -31.24
N TYR A 431 7.40 1.46 -30.23
CA TYR A 431 5.96 1.40 -30.00
C TYR A 431 5.45 2.75 -29.48
N THR A 432 6.15 3.34 -28.52
CA THR A 432 5.82 4.64 -27.91
C THR A 432 5.72 5.73 -28.98
N ASN A 433 6.74 5.83 -29.85
CA ASN A 433 6.73 6.80 -30.95
C ASN A 433 5.62 6.51 -31.97
N ARG A 434 5.31 5.23 -32.22
CA ARG A 434 4.24 4.84 -33.13
C ARG A 434 2.86 5.23 -32.59
N PHE A 435 2.55 4.89 -31.34
CA PHE A 435 1.33 5.35 -30.66
C PHE A 435 1.18 6.86 -30.70
N ILE A 436 2.23 7.61 -30.32
CA ILE A 436 2.20 9.09 -30.34
C ILE A 436 1.86 9.62 -31.74
N SER A 437 2.52 9.09 -32.77
CA SER A 437 2.28 9.47 -34.16
C SER A 437 0.84 9.20 -34.58
N ASP A 438 0.34 7.99 -34.35
CA ASP A 438 -1.00 7.56 -34.80
C ASP A 438 -2.12 8.29 -34.04
N LEU A 439 -1.88 8.62 -32.77
CA LEU A 439 -2.79 9.40 -31.93
C LEU A 439 -2.72 10.91 -32.27
N GLY A 440 -1.60 11.39 -32.79
CA GLY A 440 -1.35 12.79 -33.14
C GLY A 440 -1.09 13.66 -31.90
N LEU A 441 -0.24 13.19 -30.99
CA LEU A 441 0.11 13.81 -29.71
C LEU A 441 1.37 14.67 -29.75
#